data_AF-A0A2S9GR77-F1
#
_entry.id   AF-A0A2S9GR77-F1
#
_cell.length_a   1.000
_cell.length_b   1.000
_cell.length_c   1.000
_cell.angle_alpha   90.00
_cell.angle_beta   90.00
_cell.angle_gamma   90.00
#
_symmetry.space_group_name_H-M   'P 1'
#
loop_
_entity.id
_entity.type
_entity.pdbx_description
1 polymer ?
#
loop_
_entity_poly.entity_id
_entity_poly.type
_entity_poly.pdbx_seq_one_letter_code
_entity_poly.pdbx_strand_id
1 'polypeptide(L)' 'ADYALDTTGRPAVLADAVSALAVGGAAVAVGLGAGVPQIDLRDLVMRGKSVHGCLEGDSVPAVFIPQLL' A
#
# COMPACT_ATOMS: atom_id res chain seq x y z
N ALA A 1 0.37 -11.93 -0.94
CA ALA A 1 1.66 -11.28 -1.27
C ALA A 1 2.17 -10.55 -0.05
N ASP A 2 3.48 -10.42 0.13
CA ASP A 2 4.05 -9.65 1.25
C ASP A 2 3.89 -8.13 1.02
N TYR A 3 3.90 -7.70 -0.24
CA TYR A 3 3.78 -6.31 -0.64
C TYR A 3 2.81 -6.13 -1.81
N ALA A 4 2.11 -5.00 -1.84
CA ALA A 4 1.32 -4.53 -2.97
C ALA A 4 1.54 -3.04 -3.22
N LEU A 5 1.56 -2.63 -4.49
CA LEU A 5 1.69 -1.24 -4.90
C LEU A 5 0.53 -0.90 -5.84
N ASP A 6 -0.39 -0.04 -5.39
CA ASP A 6 -1.52 0.42 -6.20
C ASP A 6 -1.21 1.78 -6.83
N THR A 7 -1.04 1.78 -8.15
CA THR A 7 -0.89 2.98 -8.98
C THR A 7 -2.17 3.33 -9.74
N THR A 8 -3.24 2.55 -9.56
CA THR A 8 -4.47 2.67 -10.38
C THR A 8 -5.40 3.79 -9.92
N GLY A 9 -5.33 4.16 -8.63
CA GLY A 9 -6.23 5.14 -8.02
C GLY A 9 -7.68 4.68 -7.92
N ARG A 10 -7.96 3.40 -8.16
CA ARG A 10 -9.33 2.86 -8.12
C ARG A 10 -9.60 2.24 -6.74
N PRO A 11 -10.59 2.73 -5.97
CA PRO A 11 -10.85 2.24 -4.61
C PRO A 11 -11.06 0.73 -4.49
N ALA A 12 -11.71 0.12 -5.48
CA ALA A 12 -11.92 -1.33 -5.52
C ALA A 12 -10.60 -2.10 -5.67
N VAL A 13 -9.66 -1.60 -6.48
CA VAL A 13 -8.37 -2.25 -6.71
C VAL A 13 -7.53 -2.21 -5.43
N LEU A 14 -7.50 -1.08 -4.73
CA LEU A 14 -6.82 -0.96 -3.45
C LEU A 14 -7.42 -1.90 -2.39
N ALA A 15 -8.75 -1.99 -2.32
CA ALA A 15 -9.42 -2.90 -1.39
C ALA A 15 -9.07 -4.38 -1.66
N ASP A 16 -9.11 -4.79 -2.93
CA ASP A 16 -8.75 -6.15 -3.35
C ASP A 16 -7.27 -6.45 -3.06
N ALA A 17 -6.38 -5.47 -3.31
CA ALA A 17 -4.96 -5.60 -3.02
C ALA A 17 -4.70 -5.82 -1.51
N VAL A 18 -5.36 -5.06 -0.64
CA VAL A 18 -5.24 -5.21 0.83
C VAL A 18 -5.75 -6.58 1.29
N SER A 19 -6.88 -7.03 0.74
CA SER A 19 -7.44 -8.35 1.03
C SER A 19 -6.47 -9.48 0.66
N ALA A 20 -5.79 -9.36 -0.48
CA ALA A 20 -4.84 -10.37 -0.99
C ALA A 20 -3.47 -10.40 -0.28
N LEU A 21 -3.19 -9.47 0.65
CA LEU A 21 -1.94 -9.48 1.42
C LEU A 21 -1.84 -10.72 2.33
N ALA A 22 -0.61 -11.18 2.52
CA ALA A 22 -0.28 -12.17 3.54
C ALA A 22 -0.39 -11.55 4.95
N VAL A 23 -0.30 -12.39 5.99
CA VAL A 23 -0.17 -11.92 7.39
C VAL A 23 1.11 -11.08 7.49
N GLY A 24 1.02 -9.88 8.07
CA GLY A 24 2.14 -8.94 8.16
C GLY A 24 2.42 -8.13 6.89
N GLY A 25 1.65 -8.33 5.82
CA GLY A 25 1.91 -7.69 4.52
C GLY A 25 1.52 -6.20 4.48
N ALA A 26 2.07 -5.48 3.51
CA ALA A 26 1.84 -4.04 3.34
C ALA A 26 1.36 -3.68 1.92
N ALA A 27 0.35 -2.81 1.84
CA ALA A 27 -0.04 -2.16 0.60
C ALA A 27 0.39 -0.69 0.60
N VAL A 28 0.87 -0.21 -0.53
CA VAL A 28 1.19 1.20 -0.76
C VAL A 28 0.26 1.75 -1.84
N ALA A 29 -0.48 2.81 -1.53
CA ALA A 29 -1.33 3.53 -2.46
C ALA A 29 -0.57 4.76 -2.98
N VAL A 30 -0.30 4.77 -4.29
CA VAL A 30 0.31 5.90 -5.02
C VAL A 30 -0.73 6.58 -5.90
N GLY A 31 -1.60 5.79 -6.55
CA GLY A 31 -2.68 6.33 -7.35
C GLY A 31 -3.75 6.99 -6.47
N LEU A 32 -4.12 8.24 -6.79
CA LEU A 32 -5.18 8.96 -6.09
C LEU A 32 -6.36 9.21 -7.04
N GLY A 33 -7.43 8.42 -6.87
CA GLY A 33 -8.70 8.65 -7.54
C GLY A 33 -9.80 8.96 -6.52
N ALA A 34 -10.97 9.39 -7.02
CA ALA A 34 -12.11 9.68 -6.17
C ALA A 34 -12.70 8.40 -5.55
N GLY A 35 -13.13 8.49 -4.29
CA GLY A 35 -13.84 7.45 -3.57
C GLY A 35 -13.10 6.94 -2.32
N VAL A 36 -13.70 5.95 -1.65
CA VAL A 36 -13.18 5.37 -0.41
C VAL A 36 -13.05 3.85 -0.58
N PRO A 37 -11.84 3.27 -0.45
CA PRO A 37 -11.66 1.82 -0.54
C PRO A 37 -12.34 1.14 0.66
N GLN A 38 -13.07 0.06 0.40
CA GLN A 38 -13.72 -0.72 1.45
C GLN A 38 -12.69 -1.70 2.05
N ILE A 39 -11.98 -1.25 3.08
CA ILE A 39 -10.96 -2.04 3.76
C ILE A 39 -11.52 -2.56 5.08
N ASP A 40 -11.42 -3.87 5.30
CA ASP A 40 -11.78 -4.49 6.57
C ASP A 40 -10.72 -4.20 7.64
N LEU A 41 -11.06 -3.33 8.59
CA LEU A 41 -10.19 -2.97 9.70
C LEU A 41 -9.85 -4.18 10.59
N ARG A 42 -10.75 -5.17 10.71
CA ARG A 42 -10.45 -6.40 11.46
C ARG A 42 -9.36 -7.19 10.78
N ASP A 43 -9.38 -7.28 9.45
CA ASP A 43 -8.34 -7.98 8.69
C ASP A 43 -6.98 -7.30 8.86
N LEU A 44 -6.94 -5.96 8.85
CA LEU A 44 -5.73 -5.20 9.16
C LEU A 44 -5.18 -5.53 10.55
N VAL A 45 -6.02 -5.44 11.57
CA VAL A 45 -5.59 -5.64 12.97
C VAL A 45 -5.20 -7.09 13.25
N MET A 46 -6.06 -8.05 12.89
CA MET A 46 -5.89 -9.45 13.28
C MET A 46 -4.80 -10.14 12.46
N ARG A 47 -4.52 -9.67 11.23
CA ARG A 47 -3.44 -10.20 10.40
C ARG A 47 -2.21 -9.30 10.38
N GLY A 48 -2.19 -8.21 11.12
CA GLY A 48 -1.06 -7.27 11.16
C GLY A 48 -0.72 -6.67 9.80
N LYS A 49 -1.71 -6.45 8.93
CA LYS A 49 -1.50 -5.83 7.62
C LYS A 49 -1.46 -4.31 7.75
N SER A 50 -0.75 -3.63 6.83
CA SER A 50 -0.69 -2.17 6.79
C SER A 50 -1.04 -1.59 5.42
N VAL A 51 -1.51 -0.34 5.43
CA VAL A 51 -1.78 0.45 4.22
C VAL A 51 -1.11 1.81 4.39
N HIS A 52 -0.28 2.18 3.42
CA HIS A 52 0.48 3.43 3.43
C HIS A 52 0.14 4.24 2.18
N GLY A 53 -0.10 5.54 2.36
CA GLY A 53 -0.13 6.48 1.23
C GLY A 53 1.29 6.90 0.86
N CYS A 54 1.60 6.97 -0.43
CA CYS A 54 2.87 7.44 -0.94
C CYS A 54 2.59 8.54 -1.97
N LEU A 55 2.95 9.78 -1.64
CA LEU A 55 2.96 10.90 -2.57
C LEU A 55 4.33 10.93 -3.26
N GLU A 56 4.39 11.34 -4.53
CA GLU A 56 5.65 11.45 -5.29
C GLU A 56 6.79 12.01 -4.44
N GLY A 57 7.86 11.23 -4.26
CA GLY A 57 9.03 11.63 -3.48
C GLY A 57 9.07 11.18 -2.02
N ASP A 58 8.27 10.20 -1.58
CA ASP A 58 8.44 9.54 -0.26
C ASP A 58 9.66 8.60 -0.24
N SER A 59 10.80 9.14 -0.64
CA SER A 59 12.11 8.51 -0.59
C SER A 59 13.09 9.57 -0.12
N VAL A 60 14.05 9.19 0.72
CA VAL A 60 15.14 10.07 1.13
C VAL A 60 16.28 9.87 0.14
N PRO A 61 16.53 10.77 -0.84
CA PRO A 61 17.45 10.46 -1.95
C PRO A 61 18.88 10.19 -1.47
N ALA A 62 19.31 10.87 -0.41
CA ALA A 62 20.62 10.67 0.20
C ALA A 62 20.80 9.27 0.83
N VAL A 63 19.72 8.58 1.19
CA VAL A 63 19.73 7.19 1.70
C VAL A 63 19.47 6.21 0.56
N PHE A 64 18.48 6.49 -0.29
CA PHE A 64 18.03 5.60 -1.35
C PHE A 64 19.06 5.44 -2.47
N ILE A 65 19.63 6.54 -2.98
CA ILE A 65 20.57 6.47 -4.12
C ILE A 65 21.80 5.60 -3.80
N PRO A 66 22.44 5.70 -2.62
CA PRO A 66 23.53 4.80 -2.25
C PRO A 66 23.18 3.31 -2.17
N GLN A 67 21.90 2.95 -1.99
CA GLN A 67 21.43 1.56 -1.91
C GLN A 67 21.11 0.94 -3.28
N LEU A 68 21.21 1.72 -4.37
CA LEU A 68 20.94 1.24 -5.74
C LEU A 68 22.13 0.51 -6.39
N LEU A 69 23.27 0.40 -5.70
CA LEU A 69 24.51 -0.23 -6.14
C LEU A 69 24.89 -1.37 -5.20
#